data_AF-A0A3D4GU91-F1
#
_entry.id   AF-A0A3D4GU91-F1
#
_cell.length_a   1.000
_cell.length_b   1.000
_cell.length_c   1.000
_cell.angle_alpha   90.00
_cell.angle_beta   90.00
_cell.angle_gamma   90.00
#
_symmetry.space_group_name_H-M   'P 1'
#
loop_
_entity.id
_entity.type
_entity.pdbx_description
1 polymer ?
#
loop_
_entity_poly.entity_id
_entity_poly.type
_entity_poly.pdbx_seq_one_letter_code
_entity_poly.pdbx_strand_id
1 'polypeptide(L)'
;PDYTRPSVSDAGSLDAGYGTSLTVPGRILAEQSAVWVGTRGEEGSPPEYDSIARQDSGYFIMRSGWENDAQYLLFEGGPFGRFHQHEDMLSFDLYAKGLPFIVDPGITSYFPNAWTSFYRTTAAHNTVLVDGKGQNRRTQSIEEWVESARDRTTWTSNKRADVAIATFEGPYDELEQRVTHMRAVMFVKPDYFLVFDELAGEGRHTYEALFHFMPYRVLIDPETRAVRTGRMHPPNLEIVPMVKMTPRLVCGENDPVQGWVAIGGQDVPAPVAIYKKQTALPFRTGYALVPFTEGVSAGVTTKVSRRGDIWNVRILHPNGKVDRVAMDWNTGPTLK
;
A
#
# COMPACT_ATOMS: atom_id res chain seq x y z
N PRO A 1 -3.50 11.86 8.30
CA PRO A 1 -3.80 13.33 8.30
C PRO A 1 -4.93 13.69 9.27
N ASP A 2 -5.96 12.85 9.28
CA ASP A 2 -6.97 12.60 10.29
C ASP A 2 -6.51 12.21 11.72
N TYR A 3 -5.22 12.32 12.05
CA TYR A 3 -4.64 11.97 13.38
C TYR A 3 -4.78 10.50 13.83
N THR A 4 -5.23 9.62 12.94
CA THR A 4 -5.14 8.16 13.13
C THR A 4 -3.72 7.69 12.84
N ARG A 5 -3.39 6.47 13.27
CA ARG A 5 -2.17 5.79 12.83
C ARG A 5 -2.50 4.68 11.83
N PRO A 6 -1.60 4.37 10.89
CA PRO A 6 -1.64 3.11 10.16
C PRO A 6 -1.71 1.94 11.12
N SER A 7 -2.54 0.95 10.81
CA SER A 7 -2.76 -0.23 11.67
C SER A 7 -1.82 -1.39 11.36
N VAL A 8 -0.64 -1.09 10.81
CA VAL A 8 0.38 -2.08 10.45
C VAL A 8 0.73 -2.98 11.63
N SER A 9 0.84 -4.29 11.36
CA SER A 9 1.20 -5.27 12.40
C SER A 9 0.22 -5.21 13.59
N ASP A 10 0.66 -5.50 14.83
CA ASP A 10 -0.21 -5.43 16.01
C ASP A 10 -0.46 -3.97 16.51
N ALA A 11 -0.79 -3.04 15.60
CA ALA A 11 -1.10 -1.63 15.91
C ALA A 11 -2.60 -1.35 16.17
N GLY A 12 -3.41 -2.38 16.39
CA GLY A 12 -4.80 -2.25 16.80
C GLY A 12 -5.75 -1.90 15.64
N SER A 13 -6.86 -1.22 15.96
CA SER A 13 -7.91 -0.88 15.00
C SER A 13 -7.62 0.37 14.20
N LEU A 14 -8.22 0.46 13.01
CA LEU A 14 -8.02 1.52 12.01
C LEU A 14 -8.39 2.92 12.50
N ASP A 15 -9.28 3.01 13.48
CA ASP A 15 -9.74 4.26 14.11
C ASP A 15 -8.91 4.66 15.35
N ALA A 16 -7.82 3.95 15.64
CA ALA A 16 -6.94 4.28 16.75
C ALA A 16 -6.17 5.60 16.51
N GLY A 17 -6.36 6.56 17.40
CA GLY A 17 -5.64 7.84 17.42
C GLY A 17 -4.79 7.99 18.68
N TYR A 18 -3.49 8.25 18.51
CA TYR A 18 -2.56 8.52 19.61
C TYR A 18 -1.96 9.93 19.55
N GLY A 19 -2.44 10.79 18.63
CA GLY A 19 -1.87 12.13 18.43
C GLY A 19 -1.69 12.89 19.75
N THR A 20 -2.72 12.95 20.59
CA THR A 20 -2.70 13.65 21.88
C THR A 20 -1.65 13.13 22.87
N SER A 21 -1.17 11.89 22.71
CA SER A 21 -0.08 11.35 23.55
C SER A 21 1.29 11.97 23.25
N LEU A 22 1.44 12.67 22.12
CA LEU A 22 2.71 13.28 21.69
C LEU A 22 2.98 14.64 22.35
N THR A 23 1.96 15.32 22.90
CA THR A 23 2.12 16.68 23.45
C THR A 23 3.10 16.72 24.61
N VAL A 24 2.97 15.78 25.57
CA VAL A 24 3.83 15.76 26.77
C VAL A 24 5.29 15.43 26.41
N PRO A 25 5.59 14.34 25.68
CA PRO A 25 6.95 14.08 25.20
C PRO A 25 7.51 15.22 24.35
N GLY A 26 6.71 15.80 23.46
CA GLY A 26 7.10 16.93 22.62
C GLY A 26 7.57 18.13 23.44
N ARG A 27 6.84 18.49 24.50
CA ARG A 27 7.24 19.58 25.41
C ARG A 27 8.52 19.25 26.18
N ILE A 28 8.67 18.01 26.68
CA ILE A 28 9.86 17.57 27.42
C ILE A 28 11.11 17.59 26.55
N LEU A 29 10.99 17.15 25.30
CA LEU A 29 12.10 17.05 24.34
C LEU A 29 12.29 18.34 23.51
N ALA A 30 11.49 19.37 23.75
CA ALA A 30 11.43 20.59 22.94
C ALA A 30 11.17 20.36 21.44
N GLU A 31 10.49 19.26 21.09
CA GLU A 31 10.17 18.88 19.72
C GLU A 31 8.86 19.52 19.25
N GLN A 32 8.96 20.63 18.53
CA GLN A 32 7.81 21.44 18.12
C GLN A 32 6.82 20.67 17.23
N SER A 33 7.31 19.74 16.41
CA SER A 33 6.43 18.95 15.54
C SER A 33 5.61 17.92 16.30
N ALA A 34 6.16 17.34 17.37
CA ALA A 34 5.42 16.45 18.25
C ALA A 34 4.35 17.21 19.03
N VAL A 35 4.65 18.43 19.49
CA VAL A 35 3.65 19.32 20.10
C VAL A 35 2.55 19.64 19.09
N TRP A 36 2.90 20.03 17.88
CA TRP A 36 1.95 20.38 16.81
C TRP A 36 1.00 19.24 16.44
N VAL A 37 1.52 18.02 16.26
CA VAL A 37 0.66 16.85 16.03
C VAL A 37 -0.23 16.58 17.25
N GLY A 38 0.32 16.69 18.46
CA GLY A 38 -0.41 16.38 19.69
C GLY A 38 -1.52 17.36 20.04
N THR A 39 -1.34 18.64 19.69
CA THR A 39 -2.34 19.69 19.84
C THR A 39 -3.19 19.89 18.58
N ARG A 40 -3.08 19.00 17.58
CA ARG A 40 -3.81 19.07 16.32
C ARG A 40 -3.66 20.41 15.59
N GLY A 41 -2.46 20.97 15.67
CA GLY A 41 -2.06 22.19 15.00
C GLY A 41 -2.28 23.49 15.79
N GLU A 42 -2.80 23.42 17.02
CA GLU A 42 -3.06 24.62 17.85
C GLU A 42 -1.78 25.26 18.40
N GLU A 43 -0.73 24.46 18.66
CA GLU A 43 0.55 24.91 19.22
C GLU A 43 1.73 24.28 18.45
N GLY A 44 2.93 24.84 18.57
CA GLY A 44 4.13 24.30 17.89
C GLY A 44 4.16 24.61 16.40
N SER A 45 4.95 23.84 15.64
CA SER A 45 5.10 24.00 14.19
C SER A 45 5.10 22.64 13.48
N PRO A 46 4.52 22.52 12.27
CA PRO A 46 4.56 21.26 11.52
C PRO A 46 6.00 20.88 11.16
N PRO A 47 6.28 19.60 10.84
CA PRO A 47 7.57 19.19 10.30
C PRO A 47 7.99 19.99 9.06
N GLU A 48 9.30 20.25 8.93
CA GLU A 48 9.88 20.95 7.78
C GLU A 48 9.97 20.09 6.50
N TYR A 49 9.52 18.84 6.58
CA TYR A 49 9.47 17.90 5.48
C TYR A 49 8.05 17.36 5.28
N ASP A 50 7.71 17.01 4.05
CA ASP A 50 6.49 16.27 3.73
C ASP A 50 6.78 14.77 3.79
N SER A 51 7.40 14.24 2.74
CA SER A 51 7.73 12.82 2.62
C SER A 51 9.02 12.48 3.38
N ILE A 52 9.07 11.28 3.96
CA ILE A 52 10.22 10.81 4.75
C ILE A 52 10.41 9.31 4.59
N ALA A 53 11.68 8.88 4.60
CA ALA A 53 12.04 7.47 4.70
C ALA A 53 12.64 7.16 6.07
N ARG A 54 12.13 6.12 6.70
CA ARG A 54 12.76 5.43 7.84
C ARG A 54 13.42 4.17 7.31
N GLN A 55 14.52 4.36 6.58
CA GLN A 55 15.15 3.31 5.77
C GLN A 55 15.57 2.09 6.59
N ASP A 56 16.05 2.26 7.82
CA ASP A 56 16.49 1.12 8.63
C ASP A 56 15.32 0.20 9.02
N SER A 57 14.16 0.78 9.33
CA SER A 57 12.93 0.03 9.61
C SER A 57 12.11 -0.28 8.36
N GLY A 58 12.51 0.23 7.18
CA GLY A 58 11.82 0.00 5.91
C GLY A 58 10.43 0.62 5.79
N TYR A 59 10.16 1.75 6.48
CA TYR A 59 8.92 2.49 6.29
C TYR A 59 9.14 3.74 5.46
N PHE A 60 8.36 3.89 4.39
CA PHE A 60 8.44 5.01 3.45
C PHE A 60 7.12 5.76 3.41
N ILE A 61 7.16 7.03 3.80
CA ILE A 61 5.98 7.89 3.87
C ILE A 61 6.05 8.88 2.71
N MET A 62 5.07 8.81 1.82
CA MET A 62 4.88 9.74 0.71
C MET A 62 3.69 10.63 1.00
N ARG A 63 3.86 11.96 1.00
CA ARG A 63 2.72 12.86 1.24
C ARG A 63 2.82 14.20 0.53
N SER A 64 1.68 14.82 0.26
CA SER A 64 1.58 16.14 -0.37
C SER A 64 1.59 17.30 0.62
N GLY A 65 1.54 17.01 1.91
CA GLY A 65 1.45 18.00 2.98
C GLY A 65 0.90 17.40 4.28
N TRP A 66 0.57 18.28 5.21
CA TRP A 66 0.10 17.93 6.56
C TRP A 66 -1.39 18.19 6.80
N GLU A 67 -2.04 18.91 5.89
CA GLU A 67 -3.48 19.22 5.94
C GLU A 67 -4.35 17.96 5.87
N ASN A 68 -5.59 18.08 6.35
CA ASN A 68 -6.55 16.95 6.41
C ASN A 68 -6.85 16.35 5.03
N ASP A 69 -6.82 17.12 3.95
CA ASP A 69 -7.09 16.66 2.59
C ASP A 69 -5.84 16.22 1.82
N ALA A 70 -4.66 16.23 2.47
CA ALA A 70 -3.41 15.80 1.88
C ALA A 70 -3.49 14.33 1.40
N GLN A 71 -2.72 14.03 0.34
CA GLN A 71 -2.44 12.66 -0.03
C GLN A 71 -1.34 12.10 0.86
N TYR A 72 -1.50 10.86 1.31
CA TYR A 72 -0.58 10.16 2.17
C TYR A 72 -0.56 8.68 1.78
N LEU A 73 0.64 8.13 1.62
CA LEU A 73 0.85 6.70 1.48
C LEU A 73 1.97 6.25 2.41
N LEU A 74 1.71 5.19 3.19
CA LEU A 74 2.74 4.45 3.92
C LEU A 74 3.07 3.19 3.12
N PHE A 75 4.32 2.96 2.78
CA PHE A 75 4.81 1.73 2.17
C PHE A 75 5.77 1.02 3.12
N GLU A 76 5.55 -0.28 3.29
CA GLU A 76 6.39 -1.17 4.10
C GLU A 76 7.32 -1.96 3.17
N GLY A 77 8.62 -1.91 3.43
CA GLY A 77 9.64 -2.75 2.81
C GLY A 77 10.68 -3.16 3.85
N GLY A 78 10.25 -3.31 5.10
CA GLY A 78 11.07 -3.57 6.26
C GLY A 78 11.36 -5.06 6.46
N PRO A 79 12.29 -5.36 7.38
CA PRO A 79 12.50 -6.74 7.79
C PRO A 79 11.30 -7.25 8.59
N PHE A 80 11.23 -8.56 8.83
CA PHE A 80 10.12 -9.17 9.56
C PHE A 80 9.98 -8.68 11.02
N GLY A 81 11.00 -8.09 11.63
CA GLY A 81 10.93 -7.70 13.03
C GLY A 81 10.69 -8.91 13.94
N ARG A 82 9.75 -8.83 14.89
CA ARG A 82 9.44 -9.96 15.80
C ARG A 82 7.97 -9.94 16.18
N PHE A 83 7.48 -11.08 16.69
CA PHE A 83 6.25 -11.36 17.43
C PHE A 83 4.95 -10.64 17.01
N HIS A 84 4.96 -9.31 17.00
CA HIS A 84 3.90 -8.42 16.57
C HIS A 84 3.84 -8.19 15.06
N GLN A 85 4.87 -8.54 14.30
CA GLN A 85 4.84 -8.40 12.83
C GLN A 85 3.95 -9.44 12.16
N HIS A 86 3.34 -9.02 11.06
CA HIS A 86 2.55 -9.85 10.15
C HIS A 86 3.36 -10.24 8.89
N GLU A 87 2.81 -11.12 8.05
CA GLU A 87 3.40 -11.47 6.75
C GLU A 87 3.01 -10.44 5.67
N ASP A 88 3.34 -9.17 5.94
CA ASP A 88 2.83 -7.96 5.29
C ASP A 88 3.86 -7.21 4.40
N MET A 89 4.99 -7.84 4.04
CA MET A 89 6.03 -7.13 3.30
C MET A 89 5.48 -6.58 1.98
N LEU A 90 5.88 -5.37 1.63
CA LEU A 90 5.46 -4.67 0.41
C LEU A 90 3.97 -4.22 0.44
N SER A 91 3.32 -4.30 1.60
CA SER A 91 2.01 -3.69 1.83
C SER A 91 2.10 -2.17 1.83
N PHE A 92 0.96 -1.52 1.62
CA PHE A 92 0.83 -0.07 1.75
C PHE A 92 -0.57 0.35 2.21
N ASP A 93 -0.63 1.53 2.83
CA ASP A 93 -1.86 2.22 3.21
C ASP A 93 -1.97 3.52 2.41
N LEU A 94 -3.17 3.85 1.94
CA LEU A 94 -3.45 5.07 1.16
C LEU A 94 -4.58 5.86 1.79
N TYR A 95 -4.26 7.10 2.16
CA TYR A 95 -5.20 8.14 2.54
C TYR A 95 -5.14 9.28 1.53
N ALA A 96 -6.29 9.77 1.08
CA ALA A 96 -6.32 10.89 0.15
C ALA A 96 -7.60 11.71 0.30
N LYS A 97 -7.51 13.03 0.07
CA LYS A 97 -8.67 13.92 -0.02
C LYS A 97 -9.57 13.89 1.23
N GLY A 98 -9.00 13.59 2.40
CA GLY A 98 -9.74 13.58 3.66
C GLY A 98 -10.18 12.20 4.15
N LEU A 99 -9.87 11.11 3.43
CA LEU A 99 -10.33 9.76 3.80
C LEU A 99 -9.27 8.67 3.58
N PRO A 100 -9.25 7.64 4.45
CA PRO A 100 -8.54 6.41 4.18
C PRO A 100 -9.27 5.60 3.10
N PHE A 101 -8.53 5.09 2.12
CA PHE A 101 -9.08 4.29 1.03
C PHE A 101 -8.56 2.87 1.02
N ILE A 102 -7.24 2.69 1.04
CA ILE A 102 -6.57 1.40 1.11
C ILE A 102 -5.91 1.31 2.48
N VAL A 103 -6.17 0.23 3.21
CA VAL A 103 -5.83 0.15 4.63
C VAL A 103 -5.29 -1.23 4.99
N ASP A 104 -4.35 -1.27 5.92
CA ASP A 104 -4.02 -2.46 6.66
C ASP A 104 -5.23 -2.90 7.50
N PRO A 105 -5.52 -4.20 7.65
CA PRO A 105 -6.67 -4.68 8.39
C PRO A 105 -6.55 -4.47 9.89
N GLY A 106 -5.35 -4.27 10.44
CA GLY A 106 -5.13 -4.18 11.87
C GLY A 106 -5.44 -5.47 12.61
N ILE A 107 -5.66 -5.36 13.93
CA ILE A 107 -6.01 -6.51 14.79
C ILE A 107 -7.14 -6.16 15.76
N THR A 108 -7.95 -7.15 16.09
CA THR A 108 -9.04 -7.06 17.08
C THR A 108 -8.73 -7.78 18.39
N SER A 109 -7.84 -8.79 18.35
CA SER A 109 -7.56 -9.66 19.49
C SER A 109 -6.18 -10.31 19.39
N TYR A 110 -5.59 -10.63 20.54
CA TYR A 110 -4.42 -11.50 20.67
C TYR A 110 -4.79 -12.97 20.92
N PHE A 111 -6.07 -13.25 21.20
CA PHE A 111 -6.54 -14.61 21.40
C PHE A 111 -6.61 -15.36 20.06
N PRO A 112 -6.12 -16.61 19.98
CA PRO A 112 -6.23 -17.39 18.76
C PRO A 112 -7.68 -17.56 18.32
N ASN A 113 -7.98 -17.06 17.13
CA ASN A 113 -9.26 -17.24 16.43
C ASN A 113 -9.02 -17.11 14.92
N ALA A 114 -10.05 -17.33 14.10
CA ALA A 114 -9.94 -17.32 12.65
C ALA A 114 -9.48 -15.95 12.09
N TRP A 115 -10.03 -14.85 12.61
CA TRP A 115 -9.68 -13.48 12.21
C TRP A 115 -8.27 -13.07 12.66
N THR A 116 -7.92 -13.26 13.93
CA THR A 116 -6.57 -12.96 14.43
C THR A 116 -5.50 -13.75 13.70
N SER A 117 -5.80 -15.01 13.32
CA SER A 117 -4.87 -15.81 12.51
C SER A 117 -4.77 -15.25 11.09
N PHE A 118 -5.91 -14.92 10.46
CA PHE A 118 -5.98 -14.32 9.13
C PHE A 118 -5.22 -12.99 9.04
N TYR A 119 -5.44 -12.07 9.99
CA TYR A 119 -4.83 -10.74 10.00
C TYR A 119 -3.31 -10.77 10.01
N ARG A 120 -2.68 -11.87 10.45
CA ARG A 120 -1.23 -12.03 10.45
C ARG A 120 -0.66 -12.60 9.15
N THR A 121 -1.52 -12.97 8.20
CA THR A 121 -1.12 -13.58 6.92
C THR A 121 -1.11 -12.56 5.80
N THR A 122 -0.29 -12.81 4.77
CA THR A 122 -0.22 -12.00 3.54
C THR A 122 -1.58 -11.79 2.88
N ALA A 123 -2.51 -12.73 3.02
CA ALA A 123 -3.85 -12.64 2.44
C ALA A 123 -4.71 -11.51 3.03
N ALA A 124 -4.29 -10.92 4.15
CA ALA A 124 -4.98 -9.80 4.77
C ALA A 124 -4.38 -8.43 4.41
N HIS A 125 -3.26 -8.38 3.67
CA HIS A 125 -2.51 -7.15 3.41
C HIS A 125 -2.50 -6.73 1.94
N ASN A 126 -2.13 -5.47 1.68
CA ASN A 126 -2.16 -4.85 0.35
C ASN A 126 -0.95 -5.23 -0.49
N THR A 127 -0.69 -6.53 -0.64
CA THR A 127 0.48 -7.09 -1.34
C THR A 127 0.06 -8.26 -2.25
N VAL A 128 0.99 -9.16 -2.61
CA VAL A 128 0.77 -10.22 -3.60
C VAL A 128 0.85 -11.60 -2.96
N LEU A 129 -0.10 -12.47 -3.30
CA LEU A 129 0.00 -13.92 -3.13
C LEU A 129 0.51 -14.58 -4.43
N VAL A 130 1.25 -15.67 -4.27
CA VAL A 130 1.73 -16.51 -5.38
C VAL A 130 1.12 -17.90 -5.23
N ASP A 131 0.32 -18.33 -6.21
CA ASP A 131 -0.44 -19.60 -6.14
C ASP A 131 -1.34 -19.73 -4.91
N GLY A 132 -1.91 -18.60 -4.46
CA GLY A 132 -2.71 -18.52 -3.24
C GLY A 132 -1.88 -18.63 -1.94
N LYS A 133 -0.55 -18.64 -2.04
CA LYS A 133 0.38 -18.74 -0.91
C LYS A 133 0.92 -17.37 -0.51
N GLY A 134 1.03 -17.17 0.80
CA GLY A 134 1.58 -15.96 1.41
C GLY A 134 3.07 -16.05 1.65
N GLN A 135 3.67 -14.93 2.04
CA GLN A 135 5.04 -14.87 2.53
C GLN A 135 5.17 -15.68 3.82
N ASN A 136 6.35 -16.24 4.07
CA ASN A 136 6.65 -17.03 5.26
C ASN A 136 8.00 -16.62 5.87
N ARG A 137 8.14 -15.33 6.20
CA ARG A 137 9.35 -14.77 6.83
C ARG A 137 9.62 -15.37 8.21
N ARG A 138 8.60 -15.91 8.89
CA ARG A 138 8.75 -16.65 10.16
C ARG A 138 9.69 -17.85 10.11
N THR A 139 10.04 -18.36 8.92
CA THR A 139 11.03 -19.44 8.76
C THR A 139 12.47 -18.95 8.69
N GLN A 140 12.70 -17.65 8.53
CA GLN A 140 14.02 -17.03 8.50
C GLN A 140 14.67 -17.02 9.89
N SER A 141 15.98 -16.79 9.92
CA SER A 141 16.74 -16.63 11.15
C SER A 141 16.38 -15.32 11.87
N ILE A 142 16.69 -15.27 13.17
CA ILE A 142 16.47 -14.09 14.00
C ILE A 142 17.33 -12.91 13.52
N GLU A 143 18.51 -13.19 12.98
CA GLU A 143 19.41 -12.20 12.40
C GLU A 143 18.79 -11.53 11.17
N GLU A 144 18.20 -12.33 10.26
CA GLU A 144 17.50 -11.82 9.08
C GLU A 144 16.27 -10.98 9.45
N TRP A 145 15.57 -11.36 10.52
CA TRP A 145 14.39 -10.64 11.01
C TRP A 145 14.65 -9.21 11.46
N VAL A 146 15.89 -8.86 11.83
CA VAL A 146 16.22 -7.52 12.36
C VAL A 146 17.21 -6.77 11.47
N GLU A 147 17.52 -7.32 10.31
CA GLU A 147 18.47 -6.72 9.38
C GLU A 147 17.91 -5.43 8.78
N SER A 148 18.69 -4.35 8.88
CA SER A 148 18.31 -3.03 8.35
C SER A 148 17.86 -3.12 6.89
N ALA A 149 16.75 -2.46 6.56
CA ALA A 149 16.27 -2.37 5.19
C ALA A 149 17.02 -1.34 4.34
N ARG A 150 17.94 -0.55 4.94
CA ARG A 150 18.58 0.59 4.28
C ARG A 150 19.30 0.26 2.97
N ASP A 151 20.03 -0.85 2.94
CA ASP A 151 20.82 -1.24 1.77
C ASP A 151 20.05 -2.18 0.81
N ARG A 152 18.83 -2.56 1.19
CA ARG A 152 17.92 -3.43 0.41
C ARG A 152 16.73 -2.70 -0.18
N THR A 153 16.65 -1.39 0.07
CA THR A 153 15.55 -0.54 -0.38
C THR A 153 16.08 0.71 -1.06
N THR A 154 15.31 1.21 -2.01
CA THR A 154 15.58 2.47 -2.69
C THR A 154 14.58 3.51 -2.23
N TRP A 155 15.06 4.71 -1.91
CA TRP A 155 14.22 5.88 -1.67
C TRP A 155 14.74 7.08 -2.46
N THR A 156 13.85 7.78 -3.13
CA THR A 156 14.15 9.08 -3.75
C THR A 156 12.95 10.00 -3.59
N SER A 157 13.18 11.25 -3.23
CA SER A 157 12.14 12.26 -3.07
C SER A 157 12.58 13.57 -3.68
N ASN A 158 11.68 14.22 -4.43
CA ASN A 158 11.86 15.57 -4.93
C ASN A 158 10.51 16.30 -5.01
N LYS A 159 10.52 17.51 -5.60
CA LYS A 159 9.32 18.37 -5.73
C LYS A 159 8.22 17.77 -6.61
N ARG A 160 8.55 16.90 -7.56
CA ARG A 160 7.61 16.31 -8.52
C ARG A 160 7.20 14.88 -8.16
N ALA A 161 8.07 14.09 -7.55
CA ALA A 161 7.77 12.71 -7.24
C ALA A 161 8.57 12.15 -6.05
N ASP A 162 7.96 11.17 -5.39
CA ASP A 162 8.64 10.23 -4.49
C ASP A 162 8.66 8.84 -5.11
N VAL A 163 9.69 8.06 -4.80
CA VAL A 163 9.86 6.67 -5.23
C VAL A 163 10.41 5.86 -4.06
N ALA A 164 9.76 4.74 -3.76
CA ALA A 164 10.25 3.70 -2.87
C ALA A 164 10.25 2.35 -3.59
N ILE A 165 11.30 1.56 -3.40
CA ILE A 165 11.43 0.21 -3.99
C ILE A 165 11.92 -0.74 -2.91
N ALA A 166 11.28 -1.90 -2.81
CA ALA A 166 11.69 -3.00 -1.95
C ALA A 166 11.41 -4.33 -2.63
N THR A 167 12.14 -5.37 -2.21
CA THR A 167 12.02 -6.72 -2.77
C THR A 167 11.86 -7.73 -1.65
N PHE A 168 10.83 -8.56 -1.75
CA PHE A 168 10.68 -9.76 -0.96
C PHE A 168 11.42 -10.92 -1.66
N GLU A 169 12.44 -11.45 -1.00
CA GLU A 169 13.25 -12.58 -1.49
C GLU A 169 13.14 -13.84 -0.62
N GLY A 170 12.27 -13.79 0.40
CA GLY A 170 12.02 -14.89 1.32
C GLY A 170 11.12 -15.98 0.72
N PRO A 171 10.85 -17.05 1.48
CA PRO A 171 10.01 -18.14 1.03
C PRO A 171 8.52 -17.76 1.06
N TYR A 172 7.77 -18.29 0.10
CA TYR A 172 6.32 -18.37 0.19
C TYR A 172 5.93 -19.69 0.86
N ASP A 173 4.82 -19.69 1.59
CA ASP A 173 4.35 -20.87 2.31
C ASP A 173 4.02 -22.02 1.34
N GLU A 174 4.54 -23.22 1.61
CA GLU A 174 4.35 -24.41 0.77
C GLU A 174 4.70 -24.24 -0.72
N LEU A 175 5.51 -23.24 -1.09
CA LEU A 175 5.95 -23.03 -2.48
C LEU A 175 7.39 -23.52 -2.65
N GLU A 176 7.59 -24.57 -3.44
CA GLU A 176 8.93 -25.15 -3.68
C GLU A 176 9.78 -24.27 -4.60
N GLN A 177 9.17 -23.59 -5.58
CA GLN A 177 9.91 -22.74 -6.52
C GLN A 177 10.26 -21.40 -5.87
N ARG A 178 11.51 -20.96 -6.06
CA ARG A 178 11.92 -19.63 -5.62
C ARG A 178 11.29 -18.57 -6.51
N VAL A 179 10.43 -17.74 -5.92
CA VAL A 179 9.83 -16.56 -6.53
C VAL A 179 10.19 -15.35 -5.69
N THR A 180 10.69 -14.29 -6.32
CA THR A 180 10.89 -13.00 -5.67
C THR A 180 9.80 -12.03 -6.10
N HIS A 181 9.41 -11.12 -5.20
CA HIS A 181 8.45 -10.07 -5.48
C HIS A 181 9.11 -8.71 -5.26
N MET A 182 9.34 -7.96 -6.33
CA MET A 182 9.78 -6.56 -6.24
C MET A 182 8.57 -5.64 -6.39
N ARG A 183 8.44 -4.66 -5.51
CA ARG A 183 7.45 -3.59 -5.62
C ARG A 183 8.13 -2.24 -5.67
N ALA A 184 7.74 -1.43 -6.64
CA ALA A 184 8.05 0.00 -6.69
C ALA A 184 6.77 0.82 -6.52
N VAL A 185 6.76 1.72 -5.54
CA VAL A 185 5.69 2.70 -5.35
C VAL A 185 6.23 4.08 -5.73
N MET A 186 5.47 4.81 -6.53
CA MET A 186 5.79 6.17 -6.94
C MET A 186 4.62 7.10 -6.66
N PHE A 187 4.86 8.16 -5.90
CA PHE A 187 3.90 9.25 -5.74
C PHE A 187 4.20 10.35 -6.75
N VAL A 188 3.30 10.58 -7.71
CA VAL A 188 3.39 11.72 -8.63
C VAL A 188 2.69 12.90 -7.98
N LYS A 189 3.48 13.84 -7.44
CA LYS A 189 2.97 14.90 -6.57
C LYS A 189 2.17 15.96 -7.32
N PRO A 190 1.08 16.47 -6.72
CA PRO A 190 0.38 16.00 -5.52
C PRO A 190 -0.82 15.11 -5.88
N ASP A 191 -0.78 14.38 -7.00
CA ASP A 191 -1.96 13.98 -7.75
C ASP A 191 -2.36 12.50 -7.56
N TYR A 192 -1.44 11.55 -7.74
CA TYR A 192 -1.78 10.11 -7.74
C TYR A 192 -0.56 9.23 -7.46
N PHE A 193 -0.80 7.96 -7.22
CA PHE A 193 0.23 6.96 -6.96
C PHE A 193 0.29 5.92 -8.08
N LEU A 194 1.48 5.41 -8.34
CA LEU A 194 1.71 4.27 -9.21
C LEU A 194 2.34 3.15 -8.39
N VAL A 195 1.82 1.95 -8.54
CA VAL A 195 2.38 0.73 -7.94
C VAL A 195 2.79 -0.20 -9.08
N PHE A 196 4.05 -0.61 -9.09
CA PHE A 196 4.60 -1.57 -10.04
C PHE A 196 5.03 -2.82 -9.30
N ASP A 197 4.65 -3.97 -9.82
CA ASP A 197 5.04 -5.28 -9.27
C ASP A 197 5.77 -6.09 -10.33
N GLU A 198 6.88 -6.69 -9.92
CA GLU A 198 7.54 -7.79 -10.64
C GLU A 198 7.53 -9.04 -9.76
N LEU A 199 7.06 -10.14 -10.33
CA LEU A 199 7.43 -11.48 -9.87
C LEU A 199 8.55 -12.00 -10.76
N ALA A 200 9.71 -12.32 -10.18
CA ALA A 200 10.81 -12.96 -10.87
C ALA A 200 11.00 -14.39 -10.35
N GLY A 201 11.48 -15.28 -11.22
CA GLY A 201 11.55 -16.71 -10.97
C GLY A 201 11.34 -17.49 -12.26
N GLU A 202 11.12 -18.80 -12.13
CA GLU A 202 10.89 -19.70 -13.25
C GLU A 202 9.48 -20.29 -13.20
N GLY A 203 9.05 -20.92 -14.29
CA GLY A 203 7.78 -21.64 -14.31
C GLY A 203 6.54 -20.76 -14.49
N ARG A 204 5.39 -21.35 -14.22
CA ARG A 204 4.07 -20.74 -14.37
C ARG A 204 3.39 -20.66 -13.02
N HIS A 205 2.99 -19.45 -12.66
CA HIS A 205 2.39 -19.16 -11.36
C HIS A 205 1.13 -18.32 -11.52
N THR A 206 0.34 -18.30 -10.46
CA THR A 206 -0.82 -17.45 -10.27
C THR A 206 -0.42 -16.23 -9.45
N TYR A 207 -0.43 -15.06 -10.07
CA TYR A 207 -0.29 -13.77 -9.38
C TYR A 207 -1.65 -13.32 -8.84
N GLU A 208 -1.71 -12.90 -7.58
CA GLU A 208 -2.91 -12.35 -6.93
C GLU A 208 -2.56 -11.11 -6.10
N ALA A 209 -2.82 -9.91 -6.62
CA ALA A 209 -2.69 -8.67 -5.87
C ALA A 209 -3.98 -8.32 -5.13
N LEU A 210 -3.84 -8.00 -3.85
CA LEU A 210 -4.94 -7.62 -2.96
C LEU A 210 -4.92 -6.12 -2.66
N PHE A 211 -6.10 -5.52 -2.66
CA PHE A 211 -6.32 -4.13 -2.25
C PHE A 211 -7.53 -4.09 -1.31
N HIS A 212 -7.27 -3.90 -0.03
CA HIS A 212 -8.25 -3.88 1.05
C HIS A 212 -8.77 -2.46 1.21
N PHE A 213 -10.06 -2.28 1.00
CA PHE A 213 -10.70 -0.98 1.13
C PHE A 213 -11.27 -0.79 2.53
N MET A 214 -11.41 0.46 2.95
CA MET A 214 -12.39 0.79 3.98
C MET A 214 -13.79 0.28 3.59
N PRO A 215 -14.74 0.09 4.53
CA PRO A 215 -16.12 -0.41 4.28
C PRO A 215 -17.00 0.51 3.42
N TYR A 216 -16.57 0.76 2.19
CA TYR A 216 -17.23 1.56 1.17
C TYR A 216 -17.89 0.64 0.15
N ARG A 217 -18.78 1.20 -0.65
CA ARG A 217 -19.20 0.52 -1.87
C ARG A 217 -18.04 0.51 -2.86
N VAL A 218 -17.69 -0.66 -3.39
CA VAL A 218 -16.64 -0.82 -4.41
C VAL A 218 -17.24 -1.47 -5.66
N LEU A 219 -16.81 -1.02 -6.83
CA LEU A 219 -17.34 -1.41 -8.13
C LEU A 219 -16.20 -1.80 -9.07
N ILE A 220 -16.44 -2.82 -9.89
CA ILE A 220 -15.57 -3.17 -11.03
C ILE A 220 -16.17 -2.54 -12.29
N ASP A 221 -15.35 -1.83 -13.04
CA ASP A 221 -15.68 -1.39 -14.39
C ASP A 221 -15.59 -2.58 -15.36
N PRO A 222 -16.66 -2.94 -16.08
CA PRO A 222 -16.68 -4.14 -16.91
C PRO A 222 -15.80 -4.04 -18.17
N GLU A 223 -15.48 -2.84 -18.62
CA GLU A 223 -14.71 -2.60 -19.84
C GLU A 223 -13.22 -2.48 -19.53
N THR A 224 -12.88 -1.55 -18.64
CA THR A 224 -11.50 -1.21 -18.29
C THR A 224 -10.90 -2.14 -17.24
N ARG A 225 -11.75 -2.86 -16.50
CA ARG A 225 -11.36 -3.65 -15.32
C ARG A 225 -10.77 -2.81 -14.20
N ALA A 226 -10.96 -1.50 -14.23
CA ALA A 226 -10.66 -0.64 -13.10
C ALA A 226 -11.57 -0.98 -11.92
N VAL A 227 -11.05 -0.81 -10.71
CA VAL A 227 -11.82 -0.94 -9.48
C VAL A 227 -11.90 0.42 -8.83
N ARG A 228 -13.11 0.84 -8.43
CA ARG A 228 -13.30 2.15 -7.79
C ARG A 228 -14.24 2.09 -6.62
N THR A 229 -14.02 2.97 -5.65
CA THR A 229 -15.05 3.27 -4.66
C THR A 229 -16.19 4.03 -5.34
N GLY A 230 -17.42 3.69 -4.96
CA GLY A 230 -18.66 4.28 -5.45
C GLY A 230 -19.44 4.96 -4.33
N ARG A 231 -18.76 5.77 -3.50
CA ARG A 231 -19.38 6.57 -2.44
C ARG A 231 -20.27 7.63 -3.08
N MET A 232 -21.47 7.85 -2.52
CA MET A 232 -22.39 8.90 -3.00
C MET A 232 -21.81 10.29 -2.80
N HIS A 233 -21.11 10.50 -1.69
CA HIS A 233 -20.42 11.74 -1.39
C HIS A 233 -18.94 11.54 -1.68
N PRO A 234 -18.31 12.35 -2.55
CA PRO A 234 -16.86 12.28 -2.78
C PRO A 234 -16.07 12.56 -1.48
N PRO A 235 -14.75 12.28 -1.47
CA PRO A 235 -13.94 11.76 -2.56
C PRO A 235 -14.13 10.25 -2.81
N ASN A 236 -13.60 9.77 -3.93
CA ASN A 236 -13.48 8.36 -4.29
C ASN A 236 -12.05 8.04 -4.76
N LEU A 237 -11.72 6.76 -4.84
CA LEU A 237 -10.46 6.24 -5.38
C LEU A 237 -10.76 5.32 -6.56
N GLU A 238 -9.96 5.42 -7.62
CA GLU A 238 -9.96 4.49 -8.75
C GLU A 238 -8.59 3.84 -8.92
N ILE A 239 -8.57 2.50 -9.01
CA ILE A 239 -7.40 1.68 -9.32
C ILE A 239 -7.50 1.27 -10.78
N VAL A 240 -6.60 1.79 -11.62
CA VAL A 240 -6.54 1.52 -13.07
C VAL A 240 -5.41 0.52 -13.35
N PRO A 241 -5.72 -0.74 -13.73
CA PRO A 241 -4.69 -1.72 -14.04
C PRO A 241 -3.99 -1.40 -15.37
N MET A 242 -2.66 -1.50 -15.40
CA MET A 242 -1.85 -1.28 -16.61
C MET A 242 -1.72 -2.53 -17.48
N VAL A 243 -2.00 -3.70 -16.90
CA VAL A 243 -2.06 -4.99 -17.60
C VAL A 243 -3.45 -5.56 -17.43
N LYS A 244 -4.04 -6.05 -18.52
CA LYS A 244 -5.35 -6.70 -18.48
C LYS A 244 -5.31 -7.92 -17.54
N MET A 245 -6.15 -7.84 -16.51
CA MET A 245 -6.36 -8.82 -15.46
C MET A 245 -7.85 -8.84 -15.11
N THR A 246 -8.31 -9.93 -14.51
CA THR A 246 -9.69 -10.03 -14.05
C THR A 246 -9.72 -9.75 -12.55
N PRO A 247 -10.25 -8.59 -12.12
CA PRO A 247 -10.51 -8.37 -10.70
C PRO A 247 -11.74 -9.16 -10.27
N ARG A 248 -11.74 -9.56 -9.00
CA ARG A 248 -12.94 -9.95 -8.26
C ARG A 248 -13.04 -9.13 -6.97
N LEU A 249 -14.25 -8.99 -6.45
CA LEU A 249 -14.49 -8.39 -5.14
C LEU A 249 -14.91 -9.47 -4.16
N VAL A 250 -14.40 -9.38 -2.94
CA VAL A 250 -14.80 -10.17 -1.78
C VAL A 250 -15.09 -9.23 -0.62
N CYS A 251 -15.98 -9.63 0.30
CA CYS A 251 -16.32 -8.85 1.48
C CYS A 251 -16.93 -9.78 2.52
N GLY A 252 -16.30 -9.89 3.69
CA GLY A 252 -16.86 -10.63 4.81
C GLY A 252 -16.94 -12.15 4.62
N GLU A 253 -16.00 -12.78 3.91
CA GLU A 253 -15.93 -14.24 3.78
C GLU A 253 -15.36 -14.85 5.06
N ASN A 254 -15.94 -15.96 5.54
CA ASN A 254 -15.54 -16.62 6.80
C ASN A 254 -14.72 -17.90 6.60
N ASP A 255 -14.83 -18.53 5.43
CA ASP A 255 -14.14 -19.79 5.12
C ASP A 255 -13.82 -19.89 3.61
N PRO A 256 -12.56 -19.65 3.20
CA PRO A 256 -11.50 -19.07 4.03
C PRO A 256 -11.86 -17.64 4.48
N VAL A 257 -11.29 -17.17 5.60
CA VAL A 257 -11.48 -15.79 6.05
C VAL A 257 -10.89 -14.82 5.01
N GLN A 258 -11.68 -13.84 4.57
CA GLN A 258 -11.22 -12.79 3.65
C GLN A 258 -12.16 -11.57 3.68
N GLY A 259 -11.61 -10.36 3.52
CA GLY A 259 -12.38 -9.13 3.46
C GLY A 259 -12.95 -8.67 4.79
N TRP A 260 -12.06 -8.52 5.77
CA TRP A 260 -12.36 -8.02 7.11
C TRP A 260 -11.31 -7.00 7.52
N VAL A 261 -11.70 -6.02 8.33
CA VAL A 261 -10.82 -5.03 8.97
C VAL A 261 -11.22 -4.80 10.43
N ALA A 262 -10.30 -4.33 11.25
CA ALA A 262 -10.52 -4.02 12.65
C ALA A 262 -10.97 -2.56 12.84
N ILE A 263 -12.24 -2.32 13.19
CA ILE A 263 -12.76 -0.97 13.48
C ILE A 263 -13.45 -0.98 14.84
N GLY A 264 -13.06 -0.06 15.73
CA GLY A 264 -13.60 0.01 17.09
C GLY A 264 -13.37 -1.28 17.90
N GLY A 265 -12.28 -2.00 17.61
CA GLY A 265 -11.99 -3.30 18.23
C GLY A 265 -12.89 -4.44 17.76
N GLN A 266 -13.61 -4.29 16.64
CA GLN A 266 -14.50 -5.31 16.08
C GLN A 266 -14.06 -5.73 14.68
N ASP A 267 -14.32 -6.99 14.32
CA ASP A 267 -14.10 -7.50 12.97
C ASP A 267 -15.26 -7.00 12.09
N VAL A 268 -14.97 -6.11 11.15
CA VAL A 268 -15.95 -5.48 10.27
C VAL A 268 -15.74 -5.96 8.83
N PRO A 269 -16.79 -6.44 8.13
CA PRO A 269 -16.69 -6.79 6.71
C PRO A 269 -16.24 -5.59 5.88
N ALA A 270 -15.24 -5.81 5.02
CA ALA A 270 -14.65 -4.79 4.18
C ALA A 270 -14.35 -5.34 2.77
N PRO A 271 -14.61 -4.55 1.71
CA PRO A 271 -14.32 -5.00 0.35
C PRO A 271 -12.83 -5.15 0.09
N VAL A 272 -12.46 -6.22 -0.62
CA VAL A 272 -11.11 -6.42 -1.14
C VAL A 272 -11.21 -6.64 -2.64
N ALA A 273 -10.40 -5.91 -3.39
CA ALA A 273 -10.21 -6.18 -4.80
C ALA A 273 -9.01 -7.08 -5.02
N ILE A 274 -9.24 -8.20 -5.71
CA ILE A 274 -8.19 -9.19 -5.99
C ILE A 274 -7.98 -9.26 -7.50
N TYR A 275 -6.85 -8.77 -7.98
CA TYR A 275 -6.45 -8.89 -9.39
C TYR A 275 -5.67 -10.17 -9.60
N LYS A 276 -6.26 -11.10 -10.37
CA LYS A 276 -5.72 -12.45 -10.58
C LYS A 276 -5.23 -12.65 -12.01
N LYS A 277 -4.08 -13.32 -12.17
CA LYS A 277 -3.57 -13.75 -13.48
C LYS A 277 -2.65 -14.97 -13.37
N GLN A 278 -2.89 -15.97 -14.22
CA GLN A 278 -1.91 -17.02 -14.50
C GLN A 278 -0.91 -16.54 -15.55
N THR A 279 0.38 -16.73 -15.29
CA THR A 279 1.45 -16.19 -16.12
C THR A 279 2.72 -17.01 -15.98
N ALA A 280 3.59 -16.96 -17.00
CA ALA A 280 4.98 -17.36 -16.84
C ALA A 280 5.77 -16.22 -16.16
N LEU A 281 6.82 -16.58 -15.43
CA LEU A 281 7.76 -15.63 -14.86
C LEU A 281 8.95 -15.35 -15.82
N PRO A 282 9.53 -14.14 -15.81
CA PRO A 282 9.14 -13.00 -14.99
C PRO A 282 7.81 -12.38 -15.44
N PHE A 283 6.99 -11.97 -14.47
CA PHE A 283 5.74 -11.27 -14.71
C PHE A 283 5.79 -9.87 -14.13
N ARG A 284 5.48 -8.88 -14.96
CA ARG A 284 5.51 -7.46 -14.63
C ARG A 284 4.12 -6.87 -14.82
N THR A 285 3.67 -6.07 -13.85
CA THR A 285 2.40 -5.35 -13.89
C THR A 285 2.49 -4.00 -13.18
N GLY A 286 1.41 -3.21 -13.28
CA GLY A 286 1.29 -1.98 -12.50
C GLY A 286 -0.15 -1.49 -12.40
N TYR A 287 -0.36 -0.56 -11.48
CA TYR A 287 -1.65 0.04 -11.16
C TYR A 287 -1.47 1.54 -10.97
N ALA A 288 -2.38 2.35 -11.50
CA ALA A 288 -2.50 3.75 -11.11
C ALA A 288 -3.62 3.89 -10.08
N LEU A 289 -3.31 4.45 -8.92
CA LEU A 289 -4.25 4.71 -7.82
C LEU A 289 -4.55 6.21 -7.83
N VAL A 290 -5.75 6.57 -8.28
CA VAL A 290 -6.13 7.95 -8.60
C VAL A 290 -7.32 8.38 -7.72
N PRO A 291 -7.07 9.22 -6.70
CA PRO A 291 -8.14 9.87 -5.95
C PRO A 291 -8.87 10.89 -6.83
N PHE A 292 -10.20 10.99 -6.70
CA PHE A 292 -11.02 11.95 -7.44
C PHE A 292 -12.20 12.47 -6.61
N THR A 293 -12.63 13.70 -6.88
CA THR A 293 -13.69 14.40 -6.14
C THR A 293 -14.95 14.64 -6.97
N GLU A 294 -14.89 14.45 -8.28
CA GLU A 294 -15.99 14.76 -9.20
C GLU A 294 -16.18 13.64 -10.22
N GLY A 295 -17.42 13.48 -10.70
CA GLY A 295 -17.77 12.45 -11.68
C GLY A 295 -17.93 11.05 -11.07
N VAL A 296 -18.09 10.08 -11.97
CA VAL A 296 -18.30 8.66 -11.64
C VAL A 296 -17.03 7.81 -11.72
N SER A 297 -15.92 8.43 -12.16
CA SER A 297 -14.59 7.85 -12.34
C SER A 297 -13.54 8.97 -12.30
N ALA A 298 -12.27 8.64 -12.08
CA ALA A 298 -11.18 9.62 -12.20
C ALA A 298 -10.96 10.08 -13.65
N GLY A 299 -11.48 9.34 -14.64
CA GLY A 299 -11.32 9.65 -16.06
C GLY A 299 -9.88 9.46 -16.56
N VAL A 300 -9.02 8.85 -15.75
CA VAL A 300 -7.63 8.56 -16.10
C VAL A 300 -7.54 7.25 -16.86
N THR A 301 -6.74 7.25 -17.92
CA THR A 301 -6.38 6.02 -18.65
C THR A 301 -4.87 5.83 -18.71
N THR A 302 -4.42 4.58 -18.73
CA THR A 302 -3.00 4.25 -18.86
C THR A 302 -2.72 3.61 -20.23
N LYS A 303 -1.60 3.99 -20.84
CA LYS A 303 -1.06 3.33 -22.04
C LYS A 303 0.37 2.93 -21.77
N VAL A 304 0.68 1.63 -21.92
CA VAL A 304 2.02 1.08 -21.70
C VAL A 304 2.60 0.62 -23.02
N SER A 305 3.81 1.11 -23.34
CA SER A 305 4.66 0.50 -24.36
C SER A 305 5.92 -0.08 -23.72
N ARG A 306 6.44 -1.17 -24.29
CA ARG A 306 7.54 -1.96 -23.69
C ARG A 306 8.73 -1.99 -24.65
N ARG A 307 9.93 -1.77 -24.13
CA ARG A 307 11.19 -1.89 -24.86
C ARG A 307 12.22 -2.54 -23.93
N GLY A 308 12.42 -3.85 -24.08
CA GLY A 308 13.24 -4.63 -23.13
C GLY A 308 12.70 -4.50 -21.70
N ASP A 309 13.58 -4.18 -20.77
CA ASP A 309 13.27 -3.95 -19.35
C ASP A 309 12.74 -2.55 -19.04
N ILE A 310 12.35 -1.77 -20.05
CA ILE A 310 11.78 -0.44 -19.84
C ILE A 310 10.34 -0.41 -20.30
N TRP A 311 9.46 -0.01 -19.39
CA TRP A 311 8.08 0.34 -19.67
C TRP A 311 7.97 1.86 -19.80
N ASN A 312 7.37 2.33 -20.88
CA ASN A 312 6.97 3.71 -21.04
C ASN A 312 5.47 3.79 -20.78
N VAL A 313 5.11 4.34 -19.63
CA VAL A 313 3.74 4.50 -19.16
C VAL A 313 3.30 5.93 -19.42
N ARG A 314 2.21 6.08 -20.16
CA ARG A 314 1.51 7.35 -20.35
C ARG A 314 0.25 7.35 -19.50
N ILE A 315 0.12 8.33 -18.62
CA ILE A 315 -1.09 8.56 -17.83
C ILE A 315 -1.83 9.72 -18.49
N LEU A 316 -3.00 9.43 -19.07
CA LEU A 316 -3.82 10.41 -19.77
C LEU A 316 -4.93 10.88 -18.83
N HIS A 317 -4.94 12.18 -18.54
CA HIS A 317 -5.91 12.83 -17.67
C HIS A 317 -7.11 13.36 -18.46
N PRO A 318 -8.29 13.51 -17.84
CA PRO A 318 -9.51 13.99 -18.53
C PRO A 318 -9.38 15.41 -19.08
N ASN A 319 -8.51 16.24 -18.51
CA ASN A 319 -8.22 17.60 -19.00
C ASN A 319 -7.23 17.64 -20.19
N GLY A 320 -6.81 16.48 -20.71
CA GLY A 320 -5.85 16.36 -21.81
C GLY A 320 -4.37 16.38 -21.38
N LYS A 321 -4.05 16.60 -20.09
CA LYS A 321 -2.68 16.45 -19.56
C LYS A 321 -2.21 15.00 -19.76
N VAL A 322 -0.94 14.84 -20.11
CA VAL A 322 -0.30 13.52 -20.23
C VAL A 322 0.98 13.50 -19.42
N ASP A 323 1.01 12.71 -18.35
CA ASP A 323 2.24 12.41 -17.64
C ASP A 323 2.94 11.21 -18.28
N ARG A 324 4.27 11.22 -18.26
CA ARG A 324 5.12 10.16 -18.81
C ARG A 324 6.01 9.61 -17.73
N VAL A 325 5.89 8.33 -17.46
CA VAL A 325 6.73 7.60 -16.51
C VAL A 325 7.49 6.52 -17.27
N ALA A 326 8.80 6.48 -17.08
CA ALA A 326 9.61 5.35 -17.51
C ALA A 326 9.85 4.45 -16.29
N MET A 327 9.35 3.22 -16.32
CA MET A 327 9.69 2.19 -15.33
C MET A 327 10.79 1.31 -15.93
N ASP A 328 12.02 1.49 -15.46
CA ASP A 328 13.13 0.59 -15.74
C ASP A 328 13.19 -0.44 -14.61
N TRP A 329 13.02 -1.72 -14.93
CA TRP A 329 12.94 -2.78 -13.92
C TRP A 329 14.27 -3.01 -13.16
N ASN A 330 15.38 -2.40 -13.60
CA ASN A 330 16.65 -2.45 -12.87
C ASN A 330 16.88 -1.25 -11.96
N THR A 331 16.31 -0.07 -12.28
CA THR A 331 16.63 1.19 -11.59
C THR A 331 15.40 1.90 -10.99
N GLY A 332 14.20 1.46 -11.34
CA GLY A 332 12.94 1.97 -10.82
C GLY A 332 12.23 2.98 -11.73
N PRO A 333 11.09 3.52 -11.27
CA PRO A 333 10.29 4.46 -12.02
C PRO A 333 10.88 5.87 -11.99
N THR A 334 10.82 6.57 -13.12
CA THR A 334 11.22 7.97 -13.25
C THR A 334 10.13 8.77 -13.97
N LEU A 335 9.73 9.90 -13.39
CA LEU A 335 8.88 10.89 -14.06
C LEU A 335 9.69 11.64 -15.11
N LYS A 336 9.19 11.72 -16.35
CA LYS A 336 9.85 12.44 -17.44
C LYS A 336 9.42 13.91 -17.53
#